data_AF-A0A1S1TLP9-F1
#
_entry.id   AF-A0A1S1TLP9-F1
#
_cell.length_a   1.000
_cell.length_b   1.000
_cell.length_c   1.000
_cell.angle_alpha   90.00
_cell.angle_beta   90.00
_cell.angle_gamma   90.00
#
_symmetry.space_group_name_H-M   'P 1'
#
loop_
_entity.id
_entity.type
_entity.pdbx_description
1 polymer ?
#
loop_
_entity_poly.entity_id
_entity_poly.type
_entity_poly.pdbx_seq_one_letter_code
_entity_poly.pdbx_strand_id
1 'polypeptide(L)'
;MVRAVHLDKEAFHEDASSQPGSFFVDDPDPGGVQILWYRCPCGCGAAGVLRVGNGFKPAIDKPSWSWNGSIEAPTLTPSVHHIGHWHGFLTEGEWRSC
;
A
#
# COMPACT_ATOMS: atom_id res chain seq x y z
N MET A 1 -7.55 -12.49 -6.24
CA MET A 1 -6.26 -11.81 -6.01
C MET A 1 -6.14 -10.68 -7.01
N VAL A 2 -5.57 -9.54 -6.61
CA VAL A 2 -5.38 -8.37 -7.48
C VAL A 2 -3.89 -8.05 -7.51
N ARG A 3 -3.31 -7.93 -8.71
CA ARG A 3 -1.89 -7.58 -8.85
C ARG A 3 -1.67 -6.14 -8.40
N ALA A 4 -0.66 -5.92 -7.58
CA ALA A 4 -0.21 -4.58 -7.25
C ALA A 4 0.52 -3.97 -8.44
N VAL A 5 0.18 -2.73 -8.77
CA VAL A 5 0.82 -1.98 -9.85
C VAL A 5 1.39 -0.70 -9.28
N HIS A 6 2.71 -0.55 -9.38
CA HIS A 6 3.37 0.67 -9.00
C HIS A 6 3.12 1.73 -10.08
N LEU A 7 2.65 2.90 -9.66
CA LEU A 7 2.49 4.08 -10.49
C LEU A 7 3.39 5.19 -9.95
N ASP A 8 3.76 6.15 -10.79
CA ASP A 8 4.24 7.42 -10.28
C ASP A 8 3.09 8.21 -9.61
N LYS A 9 3.48 9.24 -8.86
CA LYS A 9 2.56 10.01 -8.02
C LYS A 9 1.52 10.75 -8.86
N GLU A 10 1.97 11.38 -9.94
CA GLU A 10 1.13 12.12 -10.87
C GLU A 10 0.07 11.21 -11.48
N ALA A 11 0.47 10.07 -12.05
CA ALA A 11 -0.40 9.07 -12.65
C ALA A 11 -1.42 8.51 -11.64
N PHE A 12 -1.02 8.27 -10.39
CA PHE A 12 -1.95 7.80 -9.36
C PHE A 12 -3.07 8.81 -9.03
N HIS A 13 -2.77 10.11 -9.11
CA HIS A 13 -3.72 11.18 -8.79
C HIS A 13 -4.60 11.59 -9.98
N GLU A 14 -4.04 11.61 -11.20
CA GLU A 14 -4.80 11.86 -12.42
C GLU A 14 -5.82 10.76 -12.68
N ASP A 15 -5.43 9.51 -12.42
CA ASP A 15 -6.28 8.36 -12.64
C ASP A 15 -7.04 7.95 -11.37
N ALA A 16 -8.03 8.77 -11.03
CA ALA A 16 -8.79 8.60 -9.79
C ALA A 16 -9.54 7.25 -9.67
N SER A 17 -9.56 6.39 -10.71
CA SER A 17 -10.28 5.10 -10.70
C SER A 17 -9.62 3.88 -11.39
N SER A 18 -8.59 3.98 -12.24
CA SER A 18 -8.41 2.91 -13.25
C SER A 18 -7.83 1.57 -12.79
N GLN A 19 -7.14 1.48 -11.65
CA GLN A 19 -6.46 0.24 -11.33
C GLN A 19 -6.60 -0.17 -9.86
N PRO A 20 -7.54 -1.09 -9.55
CA PRO A 20 -7.64 -1.69 -8.23
C PRO A 20 -6.28 -2.26 -7.81
N GLY A 21 -5.84 -1.95 -6.58
CA GLY A 21 -4.57 -2.41 -6.06
C GLY A 21 -3.33 -1.66 -6.59
N SER A 22 -3.49 -0.61 -7.41
CA SER A 22 -2.36 0.27 -7.72
C SER A 22 -1.87 1.00 -6.48
N PHE A 23 -0.60 1.38 -6.47
CA PHE A 23 0.02 2.07 -5.34
C PHE A 23 1.20 2.94 -5.79
N PHE A 24 1.58 3.88 -4.93
CA PHE A 24 2.88 4.55 -4.98
C PHE A 24 3.39 4.76 -3.55
N VAL A 25 4.68 5.07 -3.42
CA VAL A 25 5.33 5.33 -2.13
C VAL A 25 5.98 6.71 -2.19
N ASP A 26 5.69 7.57 -1.21
CA ASP A 26 6.39 8.85 -1.05
C ASP A 26 7.85 8.62 -0.58
N ASP A 27 8.70 9.62 -0.78
CA ASP A 27 10.08 9.61 -0.26
C ASP A 27 10.14 9.38 1.27
N PRO A 28 11.18 8.69 1.77
CA PRO A 28 11.36 8.45 3.20
C PRO A 28 11.65 9.73 3.98
N ASP A 29 11.10 9.81 5.19
CA ASP A 29 11.55 10.77 6.20
C ASP A 29 12.95 10.41 6.71
N PRO A 30 13.62 11.28 7.51
CA PRO A 30 14.96 10.98 8.04
C PRO A 30 15.07 9.70 8.89
N GLY A 31 13.94 9.17 9.38
CA GLY A 31 13.86 7.90 10.10
C GLY A 31 13.56 6.69 9.21
N GLY A 32 13.49 6.88 7.88
CA GLY A 32 13.19 5.83 6.91
C GLY A 32 11.70 5.47 6.81
N VAL A 33 10.82 6.24 7.45
CA VAL A 33 9.38 6.01 7.42
C VAL A 33 8.77 6.71 6.20
N GLN A 34 7.86 6.03 5.52
CA GLN A 34 7.25 6.44 4.27
C GLN A 34 5.72 6.33 4.34
N ILE A 35 5.04 6.98 3.39
CA ILE A 35 3.62 6.77 3.14
C ILE A 35 3.46 5.97 1.85
N LEU A 36 2.78 4.84 1.94
CA LEU A 36 2.33 4.06 0.80
C LEU A 36 0.85 4.35 0.56
N TRP A 37 0.54 4.94 -0.59
CA TRP A 37 -0.81 5.21 -1.05
C TRP A 37 -1.28 4.07 -1.93
N TYR A 38 -2.53 3.65 -1.83
CA TYR A 38 -3.07 2.57 -2.66
C TYR A 38 -4.52 2.79 -3.06
N ARG A 39 -4.93 2.19 -4.18
CA ARG A 39 -6.34 2.06 -4.57
C ARG A 39 -6.92 0.76 -4.03
N CYS A 40 -8.10 0.85 -3.44
CA CYS A 40 -8.73 -0.28 -2.77
C CYS A 40 -8.81 -1.50 -3.70
N PRO A 41 -8.29 -2.67 -3.30
CA PRO A 41 -8.26 -3.85 -4.16
C PRO A 41 -9.64 -4.40 -4.53
N CYS A 42 -10.72 -4.00 -3.83
CA CYS A 42 -12.08 -4.40 -4.21
C CYS A 42 -12.59 -3.68 -5.47
N GLY A 43 -11.89 -2.65 -5.94
CA GLY A 43 -12.22 -1.91 -7.16
C GLY A 43 -13.24 -0.79 -6.99
N CYS A 44 -13.57 -0.40 -5.75
CA CYS A 44 -14.46 0.74 -5.49
C CYS A 44 -13.84 2.12 -5.81
N GLY A 45 -12.56 2.18 -6.19
CA GLY A 45 -11.83 3.42 -6.48
C GLY A 45 -11.34 4.20 -5.24
N ALA A 46 -11.79 3.83 -4.04
CA ALA A 46 -11.36 4.48 -2.79
C ALA A 46 -9.84 4.37 -2.61
N ALA A 47 -9.20 5.48 -2.25
CA ALA A 47 -7.79 5.51 -1.90
C ALA A 47 -7.59 5.21 -0.40
N GLY A 48 -6.48 4.58 -0.05
CA GLY A 48 -6.04 4.41 1.33
C GLY A 48 -4.57 4.80 1.50
N VAL A 49 -4.19 5.06 2.75
CA VAL A 49 -2.82 5.42 3.15
C VAL A 49 -2.31 4.45 4.19
N LEU A 50 -1.07 4.01 4.03
CA LEU A 50 -0.38 3.11 4.94
C LEU A 50 0.95 3.73 5.32
N ARG A 51 1.24 3.79 6.63
CA ARG A 51 2.56 4.22 7.09
C ARG A 51 3.49 3.02 7.12
N VAL A 52 4.57 3.06 6.35
CA VAL A 52 5.46 1.91 6.15
C VAL A 52 6.90 2.23 6.52
N GLY A 53 7.64 1.23 6.98
CA GLY A 53 9.10 1.29 7.10
C GLY A 53 9.74 0.24 6.19
N ASN A 54 10.82 0.59 5.50
CA ASN A 54 11.55 -0.35 4.64
C ASN A 54 12.43 -1.26 5.51
N GLY A 55 12.06 -2.53 5.63
CA GLY A 55 12.74 -3.54 6.44
C GLY A 55 12.41 -3.47 7.94
N PHE A 56 11.52 -2.58 8.37
CA PHE A 56 11.11 -2.46 9.78
C PHE A 56 9.66 -1.98 9.89
N LYS A 57 9.00 -2.30 11.01
CA LYS A 57 7.69 -1.72 11.34
C LYS A 57 7.89 -0.43 12.14
N PRO A 58 7.40 0.74 11.67
CA PRO A 58 7.53 1.99 12.42
C PRO A 58 6.96 1.88 13.83
N ALA A 59 7.78 2.21 14.84
CA ALA A 59 7.43 2.14 16.26
C ALA A 59 6.68 3.41 16.71
N ILE A 60 5.41 3.49 16.35
CA ILE A 60 4.53 4.63 16.64
C ILE A 60 3.19 4.17 17.24
N ASP A 61 2.40 5.10 17.79
CA ASP A 61 1.09 4.87 18.40
C ASP A 61 -0.07 4.75 17.39
N LYS A 62 0.23 4.52 16.10
CA LYS A 62 -0.74 4.42 14.99
C LYS A 62 -0.50 3.15 14.17
N PRO A 63 -1.50 2.68 13.40
CA PRO A 63 -1.30 1.58 12.46
C PRO A 63 -0.12 1.83 11.53
N SER A 64 0.79 0.85 11.48
CA SER A 64 2.01 0.90 10.68
C SER A 64 2.37 -0.50 10.19
N TRP A 65 3.15 -0.55 9.10
CA TRP A 65 3.52 -1.79 8.43
C TRP A 65 5.03 -1.85 8.22
N SER A 66 5.57 -3.05 8.28
CA SER A 66 6.86 -3.35 7.68
C SER A 66 6.64 -3.62 6.19
N TRP A 67 7.40 -2.91 5.35
CA TRP A 67 7.46 -3.10 3.91
C TRP A 67 8.83 -3.64 3.53
N ASN A 68 8.89 -4.55 2.56
CA ASN A 68 10.15 -5.11 2.07
C ASN A 68 10.96 -4.18 1.15
N GLY A 69 10.45 -2.97 0.85
CA GLY A 69 11.13 -1.99 0.00
C GLY A 69 11.02 -2.26 -1.50
N SER A 70 10.32 -3.32 -1.93
CA SER A 70 10.17 -3.66 -3.34
C SER A 70 8.92 -3.02 -3.93
N ILE A 71 9.09 -2.35 -5.08
CA ILE A 71 7.97 -1.86 -5.90
C ILE A 71 7.46 -2.92 -6.89
N GLU A 72 8.28 -3.91 -7.24
CA GLU A 72 7.92 -4.97 -8.18
C GLU A 72 7.16 -6.11 -7.50
N ALA A 73 7.58 -6.45 -6.27
CA ALA A 73 6.99 -7.49 -5.45
C ALA A 73 6.78 -6.95 -4.01
N PRO A 74 5.94 -5.92 -3.83
CA PRO A 74 5.68 -5.36 -2.51
C PRO A 74 5.07 -6.41 -1.59
N THR A 75 5.62 -6.47 -0.37
CA THR A 75 5.09 -7.27 0.73
C THR A 75 4.96 -6.39 1.97
N LEU A 76 3.78 -6.41 2.60
CA LEU A 76 3.47 -5.70 3.83
C LEU A 76 3.14 -6.67 4.96
N THR A 77 3.58 -6.35 6.18
CA THR A 77 3.18 -7.04 7.41
C THR A 77 2.88 -6.00 8.50
N PRO A 78 1.72 -6.04 9.18
CA PRO A 78 0.66 -7.07 9.12
C PRO A 78 -0.31 -6.91 7.92
N SER A 79 -1.49 -7.55 7.98
CA SER A 79 -2.58 -7.36 7.00
C SER A 79 -3.03 -5.90 6.91
N VAL A 80 -3.67 -5.52 5.80
CA VAL A 80 -4.30 -4.22 5.56
C VAL A 80 -5.81 -4.37 5.67
N HIS A 81 -6.42 -3.56 6.54
CA HIS A 81 -7.88 -3.50 6.71
C HIS A 81 -8.37 -2.13 6.23
N HIS A 82 -8.92 -2.10 5.02
CA HIS A 82 -9.63 -0.95 4.48
C HIS A 82 -11.09 -1.03 4.98
N ILE A 83 -11.36 -0.29 6.05
CA ILE A 83 -12.60 -0.39 6.82
C ILE A 83 -13.83 -0.28 5.93
N GLY A 84 -14.71 -1.29 6.01
CA GLY A 84 -15.97 -1.32 5.24
C GLY A 84 -15.83 -1.74 3.77
N HIS A 85 -14.61 -2.01 3.28
CA HIS A 85 -14.37 -2.32 1.87
C HIS A 85 -13.59 -3.61 1.63
N TRP A 86 -12.44 -3.78 2.28
CA TRP A 86 -11.52 -4.88 1.97
C TRP A 86 -10.60 -5.20 3.15
N HIS A 87 -10.30 -6.49 3.35
CA HIS A 87 -9.32 -6.95 4.34
C HIS A 87 -8.48 -8.08 3.75
N GLY A 88 -7.16 -7.99 3.93
CA GLY A 88 -6.24 -8.99 3.40
C GLY A 88 -4.77 -8.58 3.50
N PHE A 89 -3.92 -9.20 2.70
CA PHE A 89 -2.48 -8.99 2.68
C PHE A 89 -2.01 -8.45 1.33
N LEU A 90 -0.98 -7.61 1.35
CA LEU A 90 -0.14 -7.34 0.18
C LEU A 90 1.11 -8.22 0.31
N THR A 91 1.27 -9.20 -0.57
CA THR A 91 2.37 -10.16 -0.50
C THR A 91 2.82 -10.55 -1.90
N GLU A 92 4.12 -10.50 -2.14
CA GLU A 92 4.75 -10.85 -3.43
C GLU A 92 4.10 -10.14 -4.63
N GLY A 93 3.72 -8.86 -4.44
CA GLY A 93 3.06 -8.08 -5.48
C GLY A 93 1.59 -8.40 -5.71
N GLU A 94 0.92 -9.09 -4.77
CA GLU A 94 -0.50 -9.41 -4.86
C GLU A 94 -1.28 -8.98 -3.62
N TRP A 95 -2.40 -8.30 -3.84
CA TRP A 95 -3.45 -8.11 -2.85
C TRP A 95 -4.31 -9.37 -2.76
N ARG A 96 -4.19 -10.08 -1.64
CA ARG A 96 -4.89 -11.33 -1.33
C ARG A 96 -5.86 -11.10 -0.18
N SER A 97 -7.16 -11.24 -0.43
CA SER A 97 -8.16 -11.20 0.64
C SER A 97 -7.96 -12.36 1.61
N CYS A 98 -8.24 -12.12 2.89
CA CYS A 98 -8.36 -13.19 3.90
C CYS A 98 -9.73 -13.88 3.84
#